data_AF-N8RMU2-F1
#
_entry.id   AF-N8RMU2-F1
#
_cell.length_a   1.000
_cell.length_b   1.000
_cell.length_c   1.000
_cell.angle_alpha   90.00
_cell.angle_beta   90.00
_cell.angle_gamma   90.00
#
_symmetry.space_group_name_H-M   'P 1'
#
loop_
_entity.id
_entity.type
_entity.pdbx_description
1 polymer ?
#
loop_
_entity_poly.entity_id
_entity_poly.type
_entity_poly.pdbx_seq_one_letter_code
_entity_poly.pdbx_strand_id
1 'polypeptide(L)' 'RLYFLPPYSPELNRIEMLWRSMKYQWREFKWMPTDEIVQWVNGISRGFGNKYLFTF' A
#
# COMPACT_ATOMS: atom_id res chain seq x y z
N ARG A 1 0.43 -11.16 17.43
CA ARG A 1 0.94 -12.49 17.00
C ARG A 1 1.98 -12.22 15.92
N LEU A 2 3.22 -12.69 16.11
CA LEU A 2 4.28 -12.54 15.11
C LEU A 2 4.21 -13.71 14.13
N TYR A 3 4.37 -13.43 12.84
CA TYR A 3 4.43 -14.45 11.79
C TYR A 3 5.87 -14.55 11.29
N PHE A 4 6.37 -15.77 11.17
CA PHE A 4 7.67 -16.01 10.55
C PHE A 4 7.54 -15.79 9.04
N LEU A 5 8.42 -14.95 8.49
CA LEU A 5 8.59 -14.74 7.06
C LEU A 5 9.93 -15.31 6.64
N PRO A 6 9.98 -16.26 5.69
CA PRO A 6 11.24 -16.74 5.15
C PRO A 6 11.99 -15.60 4.44
N PRO A 7 13.34 -15.68 4.40
CA PRO A 7 14.15 -14.66 3.76
C PRO A 7 13.80 -14.53 2.26
N TYR A 8 13.79 -13.29 1.77
CA TYR A 8 13.50 -12.95 0.37
C TYR A 8 12.12 -13.36 -0.17
N SER A 9 11.11 -13.49 0.70
CA SER A 9 9.71 -13.76 0.30
C SER A 9 8.80 -12.54 0.46
N PRO A 10 8.97 -11.47 -0.33
CA PRO A 10 8.08 -10.29 -0.29
C PRO A 10 6.63 -10.62 -0.63
N GLU A 11 6.38 -11.67 -1.42
CA GLU A 11 5.04 -12.17 -1.78
C GLU A 11 4.24 -12.66 -0.57
N LEU A 12 4.92 -13.09 0.48
CA LEU A 12 4.28 -13.51 1.74
C LEU A 12 4.03 -12.33 2.67
N ASN A 13 4.67 -11.19 2.41
CA ASN A 13 4.50 -9.99 3.20
C ASN A 13 3.29 -9.18 2.73
N ARG A 14 2.23 -9.22 3.54
CA ARG A 14 0.97 -8.51 3.29
C ARG A 14 1.13 -7.01 3.03
N ILE A 15 2.11 -6.35 3.64
CA ILE A 15 2.33 -4.92 3.39
C ILE A 15 2.89 -4.66 1.98
N GLU A 16 3.67 -5.57 1.41
CA GLU A 16 4.18 -5.46 0.04
C GLU A 16 3.04 -5.55 -0.99
N MET A 17 2.09 -6.46 -0.76
CA MET A 17 0.90 -6.58 -1.61
C MET A 17 0.07 -5.30 -1.58
N LEU A 18 -0.11 -4.71 -0.39
CA LEU A 18 -0.80 -3.44 -0.24
C LEU A 18 -0.09 -2.31 -1.00
N TRP A 19 1.24 -2.19 -0.85
CA TRP A 19 2.02 -1.20 -1.57
C TRP A 19 1.95 -1.37 -3.09
N ARG A 20 1.85 -2.60 -3.58
CA ARG A 20 1.63 -2.88 -5.01
C ARG A 20 0.28 -2.34 -5.47
N SER A 21 -0.81 -2.62 -4.76
CA SER A 21 -2.13 -2.06 -5.08
C SER A 21 -2.15 -0.53 -5.03
N MET A 22 -1.53 0.07 -4.01
CA MET A 22 -1.39 1.52 -3.91
C MET A 22 -0.71 2.09 -5.16
N LYS A 23 0.45 1.56 -5.57
CA LYS A 23 1.24 2.10 -6.69
C LYS A 23 0.59 1.89 -8.06
N TYR A 24 0.01 0.72 -8.31
CA TYR A 24 -0.38 0.31 -9.66
C TYR A 24 -1.88 0.34 -9.92
N GLN A 25 -2.71 0.33 -8.88
CA GLN A 25 -4.18 0.30 -9.03
C GLN A 25 -4.84 1.59 -8.55
N TRP A 26 -4.40 2.15 -7.42
CA TRP A 26 -5.08 3.30 -6.79
C TRP A 26 -4.46 4.64 -7.10
N ARG A 27 -3.22 4.66 -7.61
CA ARG A 27 -2.51 5.89 -7.95
C ARG A 27 -2.69 6.21 -9.42
N GLU A 28 -2.99 7.47 -9.70
CA GLU A 28 -2.86 8.00 -11.06
C GLU A 28 -1.39 8.03 -11.48
N PHE A 29 -1.13 7.77 -12.77
CA PHE A 29 0.23 7.82 -13.30
C PHE A 29 0.66 9.27 -13.56
N LYS A 30 1.00 9.98 -12.49
CA LYS A 30 1.53 11.34 -12.53
C LYS A 30 2.76 11.53 -11.66
N TRP A 31 3.58 12.51 -12.00
CA TRP A 31 4.64 12.98 -11.12
C TRP A 31 4.02 13.73 -9.93
N MET A 32 4.58 13.57 -8.73
CA MET A 32 4.18 14.28 -7.52
C MET A 32 5.43 14.56 -6.65
N PRO A 33 5.53 15.72 -5.99
CA PRO A 33 6.55 15.98 -4.98
C PRO A 33 6.34 15.11 -3.73
N THR A 34 7.37 14.99 -2.91
CA THR A 34 7.38 14.12 -1.71
C THR A 34 6.22 14.44 -0.75
N ASP A 35 5.95 15.72 -0.48
CA ASP A 35 4.86 16.13 0.41
C ASP A 35 3.48 15.66 -0.07
N GLU A 36 3.23 15.74 -1.39
CA GLU A 36 2.00 15.26 -1.99
C GLU A 36 1.89 13.73 -1.91
N ILE A 37 3.00 13.00 -2.08
CA ILE A 37 3.02 11.54 -1.90
C ILE A 37 2.65 11.18 -0.46
N VAL A 38 3.21 11.88 0.53
CA VAL A 38 2.92 11.65 1.96
C VAL A 38 1.45 11.94 2.26
N GLN A 39 0.91 13.06 1.77
CA GLN A 39 -0.51 13.39 1.94
C GLN A 39 -1.42 12.35 1.30
N TRP A 40 -1.08 11.88 0.10
CA TRP A 40 -1.83 10.86 -0.61
C TRP A 40 -1.82 9.51 0.13
N VAL A 41 -0.66 9.06 0.62
CA VAL A 41 -0.54 7.84 1.45
C VAL A 41 -1.40 7.96 2.71
N ASN A 42 -1.35 9.10 3.40
CA ASN A 42 -2.18 9.37 4.57
C ASN A 42 -3.68 9.36 4.23
N GLY A 43 -4.06 9.85 3.04
CA GLY A 43 -5.42 9.80 2.53
C GLY A 43 -5.89 8.36 2.31
N ILE A 44 -5.04 7.50 1.73
CA ILE A 44 -5.36 6.07 1.59
C ILE A 44 -5.50 5.41 2.95
N SER A 45 -4.57 5.64 3.87
CA SER A 45 -4.61 5.08 5.22
C SER A 45 -5.92 5.40 5.94
N ARG A 46 -6.39 6.65 5.87
CA ARG A 46 -7.68 7.08 6.44
C ARG A 46 -8.90 6.46 5.76
N GLY A 47 -8.81 6.19 4.45
CA GLY A 47 -9.89 5.59 3.66
C GLY A 47 -9.83 4.07 3.57
N PHE A 48 -8.85 3.43 4.18
CA PHE A 48 -8.60 2.01 4.07
C PHE A 48 -9.73 1.21 4.74
N GLY A 49 -10.20 0.16 4.07
CA GLY A 49 -11.34 -0.65 4.53
C GLY A 49 -12.72 -0.05 4.24
N ASN A 50 -12.79 1.17 3.70
CA ASN A 50 -14.04 1.78 3.22
C ASN A 50 -13.94 2.14 1.73
N LYS A 51 -13.13 3.15 1.41
CA LYS A 51 -12.90 3.60 0.02
C LYS A 51 -11.89 2.72 -0.71
N TYR A 52 -10.88 2.24 0.02
CA TYR A 52 -9.84 1.35 -0.50
C TYR A 52 -10.04 -0.03 0.12
N LEU A 53 -10.73 -0.89 -0.61
CA LEU A 53 -10.96 -2.28 -0.23
C LEU A 53 -9.75 -3.11 -0.65
N PHE A 54 -9.21 -3.88 0.29
CA PHE A 54 -8.08 -4.77 0.07
C PHE A 54 -8.31 -6.06 0.85
N THR A 55 -8.17 -7.18 0.19
CA THR A 55 -8.38 -8.52 0.76
C THR A 55 -7.07 -9.29 0.68
N PHE A 56 -6.70 -9.97 1.77
CA PHE A 56 -5.49 -10.79 1.89
C PHE A 56 -5.75 -12.25 1.58
#